data_AF-A0A484DD46-F1
#
_entry.id   AF-A0A484DD46-F1
#
_cell.length_a   1.000
_cell.length_b   1.000
_cell.length_c   1.000
_cell.angle_alpha   90.00
_cell.angle_beta   90.00
_cell.angle_gamma   90.00
#
_symmetry.space_group_name_H-M   'P 1'
#
loop_
_entity.id
_entity.type
_entity.pdbx_description
1 polymer ?
#
loop_
_entity_poly.entity_id
_entity_poly.type
_entity_poly.pdbx_seq_one_letter_code
_entity_poly.pdbx_strand_id
1 'polypeptide(L)'
;MSFAEKSRKSWIEETFFRRECVKFMPSSRDLHRCIPVCQVCQNLIRCCCGRLMGEHSWQHSLPPISLHPGPGAELDDDWSMERHTKASPTDAYGTVDFQDTATRVCRAKYVRLAVDSKPEALLQLMLREWQMERPKLLLTVQGGAENFTLPPKVKQAFSKGLVTAALSTGAWILTDGINTGVSKYVGEAVKTFGGHNLRKRNTVGITPWGVIDNNTDLIGRDVFRPYQPLGNPLSKRACLNGFHSHFLLVDDGTLGKHGCQQGLRRKLEKHIQLQKIHPRLNQGVPVVCVVLEGGPAIVSTVLDYVSNKPPVPVFVFEGSGRAADLLAFLHKQTAVDSQVPPDQR
;
A
#
# COMPACT_ATOMS: atom_id res chain seq x y z
N MET A 1 -48.01 -6.54 10.77
CA MET A 1 -46.97 -7.21 9.97
C MET A 1 -45.81 -6.24 9.83
N SER A 2 -44.71 -6.51 10.53
CA SER A 2 -43.49 -5.69 10.49
C SER A 2 -42.81 -5.89 9.15
N PHE A 3 -42.74 -4.85 8.34
CA PHE A 3 -41.86 -4.82 7.17
C PHE A 3 -40.44 -4.67 7.70
N ALA A 4 -39.70 -5.79 7.71
CA ALA A 4 -38.25 -5.75 7.87
C ALA A 4 -37.67 -4.99 6.67
N GLU A 5 -37.26 -3.73 6.88
CA GLU A 5 -36.34 -3.04 6.00
C GLU A 5 -35.05 -3.86 5.94
N LYS A 6 -34.91 -4.70 4.91
CA LYS A 6 -33.60 -5.18 4.50
C LYS A 6 -32.82 -3.95 4.08
N SER A 7 -31.97 -3.45 4.99
CA SER A 7 -30.97 -2.43 4.70
C SER A 7 -30.28 -2.80 3.38
N ARG A 8 -30.48 -1.96 2.36
CA ARG A 8 -29.88 -2.15 1.04
C ARG A 8 -28.37 -2.04 1.21
N LYS A 9 -27.64 -3.12 0.94
CA LYS A 9 -26.18 -3.14 1.03
C LYS A 9 -25.60 -2.02 0.17
N SER A 10 -24.57 -1.36 0.66
CA SER A 10 -23.90 -0.31 -0.11
C SER A 10 -23.18 -0.91 -1.32
N TRP A 11 -23.02 -0.14 -2.40
CA TRP A 11 -22.25 -0.58 -3.58
C TRP A 11 -20.82 -1.01 -3.21
N ILE A 12 -20.23 -0.38 -2.20
CA ILE A 12 -18.91 -0.73 -1.67
C ILE A 12 -18.90 -2.16 -1.12
N GLU A 13 -19.90 -2.54 -0.32
CA GLU A 13 -20.01 -3.89 0.26
C GLU A 13 -20.33 -4.98 -0.77
N GLU A 14 -21.00 -4.61 -1.86
CA GLU A 14 -21.27 -5.53 -2.97
C GLU A 14 -20.05 -5.73 -3.88
N THR A 15 -19.14 -4.76 -3.90
CA THR A 15 -18.01 -4.72 -4.85
C THR A 15 -16.70 -5.15 -4.22
N PHE A 16 -16.43 -4.76 -2.97
CA PHE A 16 -15.15 -4.98 -2.31
C PHE A 16 -15.24 -6.05 -1.22
N PHE A 17 -14.21 -6.88 -1.17
CA PHE A 17 -14.09 -7.97 -0.23
C PHE A 17 -12.94 -7.73 0.73
N ARG A 18 -12.95 -8.40 1.88
CA ARG A 18 -11.80 -8.58 2.77
C ARG A 18 -11.35 -10.04 2.73
N ARG A 19 -10.12 -10.33 3.13
CA ARG A 19 -9.55 -11.68 3.16
C ARG A 19 -9.23 -12.07 4.60
N GLU A 20 -9.57 -13.29 4.99
CA GLU A 20 -9.26 -13.83 6.32
C GLU A 20 -8.60 -15.20 6.18
N CYS A 21 -7.51 -15.43 6.90
CA CYS A 21 -6.85 -16.73 6.90
C CYS A 21 -7.68 -17.76 7.67
N VAL A 22 -8.02 -18.87 7.00
CA VAL A 22 -8.92 -19.92 7.52
C VAL A 22 -8.23 -21.25 7.77
N LYS A 23 -6.94 -21.40 7.43
CA LYS A 23 -6.14 -22.59 7.71
C LYS A 23 -4.88 -22.18 8.48
N PHE A 24 -4.67 -22.77 9.65
CA PHE A 24 -3.41 -22.60 10.37
C PHE A 24 -2.34 -23.49 9.72
N MET A 25 -1.22 -22.89 9.35
CA MET A 25 -0.05 -23.59 8.82
C MET A 25 1.18 -23.05 9.57
N PRO A 26 1.89 -23.85 10.37
CA PRO A 26 3.01 -23.35 11.15
C PRO A 26 4.14 -22.84 10.23
N SER A 27 4.64 -21.62 10.48
CA SER A 27 5.69 -21.01 9.66
C SER A 27 7.07 -21.64 9.86
N SER A 28 7.26 -22.32 11.00
CA SER A 28 8.44 -23.12 11.30
C SER A 28 8.00 -24.46 11.88
N ARG A 29 8.72 -25.51 11.50
CA ARG A 29 8.57 -26.85 12.07
C ARG A 29 9.41 -27.04 13.34
N ASP A 30 10.37 -26.15 13.59
CA ASP A 30 11.15 -26.10 14.81
C ASP A 30 10.32 -25.45 15.93
N LEU A 31 9.50 -26.29 16.55
CA LEU A 31 8.71 -25.90 17.71
C LEU A 31 9.62 -25.65 18.91
N HIS A 32 9.26 -24.68 19.73
CA HIS A 32 9.94 -24.38 20.98
C HIS A 32 10.13 -25.68 21.80
N ARG A 33 11.35 -25.91 22.33
CA ARG A 33 11.77 -27.13 23.07
C ARG A 33 11.09 -27.32 24.44
N CYS A 34 9.85 -26.87 24.63
CA CYS A 34 9.12 -27.16 25.86
C CYS A 34 8.52 -28.57 25.82
N ILE A 35 7.95 -28.99 26.95
CA ILE A 35 7.19 -30.24 27.07
C ILE A 35 6.09 -30.27 25.99
N PRO A 36 5.90 -31.40 25.29
CA PRO A 36 4.74 -31.59 24.42
C PRO A 36 3.47 -31.22 25.20
N VAL A 37 2.54 -30.48 24.58
CA VAL A 37 1.27 -30.03 25.21
C VAL A 37 1.36 -28.77 26.11
N CYS A 38 2.46 -28.00 26.09
CA CYS A 38 2.44 -26.68 26.73
C CYS A 38 1.52 -25.70 25.97
N GLN A 39 0.33 -25.44 26.51
CA GLN A 39 -0.69 -24.58 25.89
C GLN A 39 -0.21 -23.14 25.69
N VAL A 40 0.65 -22.63 26.58
CA VAL A 40 1.25 -21.29 26.45
C VAL A 40 2.16 -21.23 25.22
N CYS A 41 3.07 -22.20 25.07
CA CYS A 41 3.99 -22.23 23.94
C CYS A 41 3.28 -22.52 22.62
N GLN A 42 2.20 -23.32 22.64
CA GLN A 42 1.38 -23.59 21.45
C GLN A 42 0.70 -22.32 20.91
N ASN A 43 0.18 -21.48 21.81
CA ASN A 43 -0.43 -20.21 21.43
C ASN A 43 0.57 -19.21 20.83
N LEU A 44 1.88 -19.40 21.04
CA LEU A 44 2.95 -18.57 20.48
C LEU A 44 3.46 -19.05 19.12
N ILE A 45 2.94 -20.17 18.61
CA ILE A 45 3.33 -20.67 17.28
C ILE A 45 2.74 -19.75 16.22
N ARG A 46 3.62 -19.27 15.33
CA ARG A 46 3.24 -18.37 14.24
C ARG A 46 2.77 -19.17 13.03
N CYS A 47 1.63 -18.78 12.48
CA CYS A 47 1.12 -19.24 11.20
C CYS A 47 1.88 -18.57 10.06
N CYS A 48 1.93 -19.21 8.89
CA CYS A 48 2.41 -18.62 7.64
C CYS A 48 1.70 -17.30 7.30
N CYS A 49 0.46 -17.08 7.74
CA CYS A 49 -0.23 -15.79 7.55
C CYS A 49 0.33 -14.66 8.44
N GLY A 50 1.19 -14.97 9.42
CA GLY A 50 1.79 -14.01 10.35
C GLY A 50 1.11 -13.92 11.72
N ARG A 51 -0.12 -14.44 11.86
CA ARG A 51 -0.83 -14.52 13.15
C ARG A 51 -0.27 -15.62 14.04
N LEU A 52 -0.38 -15.43 15.34
CA LEU A 52 -0.19 -16.49 16.33
C LEU A 52 -1.39 -17.45 16.31
N MET A 53 -1.18 -18.70 16.76
CA MET A 53 -2.26 -19.69 16.86
C MET A 53 -3.45 -19.16 17.66
N GLY A 54 -3.20 -18.49 18.79
CA GLY A 54 -4.27 -17.89 19.60
C GLY A 54 -5.02 -16.72 18.95
N GLU A 55 -4.49 -16.14 17.86
CA GLU A 55 -5.09 -15.02 17.13
C GLU A 55 -5.97 -15.48 15.95
N HIS A 56 -6.02 -16.79 15.67
CA HIS A 56 -6.89 -17.34 14.62
C HIS A 56 -8.34 -17.47 15.08
N SER A 57 -9.28 -17.14 14.20
CA SER A 57 -10.70 -17.45 14.39
C SER A 57 -10.95 -18.90 13.96
N TRP A 58 -11.19 -19.79 14.93
CA TRP A 58 -11.47 -21.22 14.72
C TRP A 58 -12.89 -21.53 14.25
N GLN A 59 -13.57 -20.54 13.66
CA GLN A 59 -14.94 -20.69 13.15
C GLN A 59 -15.02 -21.56 11.88
N HIS A 60 -13.91 -21.74 11.17
CA HIS A 60 -13.86 -22.41 9.86
C HIS A 60 -12.88 -23.59 9.81
N SER A 61 -12.05 -23.75 10.82
CA SER A 61 -11.15 -24.90 10.99
C SER A 61 -10.93 -25.10 12.49
N LEU A 62 -10.82 -26.37 12.91
CA LEU A 62 -10.43 -26.69 14.28
C LEU A 62 -8.93 -26.41 14.47
N PRO A 63 -8.48 -26.03 15.68
CA PRO A 63 -7.07 -25.98 16.00
C PRO A 63 -6.41 -27.34 15.70
N PRO A 64 -5.22 -27.36 15.09
CA PRO A 64 -4.57 -28.62 14.76
C PRO A 64 -4.32 -29.44 16.03
N ILE A 65 -4.81 -30.68 16.04
CA ILE A 65 -4.71 -31.62 17.17
C ILE A 65 -3.25 -32.07 17.36
N SER A 66 -2.48 -32.16 16.27
CA SER A 66 -1.03 -32.35 16.28
C SER A 66 -0.34 -31.36 15.36
N LEU A 67 0.81 -30.86 15.79
CA LEU A 67 1.70 -30.01 14.97
C LEU A 67 2.65 -30.84 14.10
N HIS A 68 2.71 -32.15 14.33
CA HIS A 68 3.41 -33.10 13.50
C HIS A 68 2.39 -33.81 12.59
N PRO A 69 2.62 -33.85 11.27
CA PRO A 69 1.83 -34.68 10.39
C PRO A 69 2.01 -36.15 10.78
N GLY A 70 0.91 -36.90 10.89
CA GLY A 70 0.97 -38.35 11.03
C GLY A 70 1.60 -39.00 9.79
N PRO A 71 2.10 -40.25 9.89
CA PRO A 71 2.64 -40.96 8.73
C PRO A 71 1.53 -41.12 7.68
N GLY A 72 1.69 -40.47 6.52
CA GLY A 72 0.72 -40.47 5.42
C GLY A 72 0.00 -39.14 5.16
N ALA A 73 0.23 -38.09 5.96
CA ALA A 73 -0.24 -36.76 5.62
C ALA A 73 0.54 -36.22 4.40
N GLU A 74 -0.19 -35.89 3.33
CA GLU A 74 0.35 -35.27 2.12
C GLU A 74 1.29 -34.11 2.48
N LEU A 75 2.41 -33.98 1.74
CA LEU A 75 3.32 -32.85 1.85
C LEU A 75 2.51 -31.55 1.73
N ASP A 76 2.20 -30.93 2.88
CA ASP A 76 1.31 -29.78 2.96
C ASP A 76 1.85 -28.66 2.05
N ASP A 77 1.06 -28.31 1.03
CA ASP A 77 1.37 -27.29 0.03
C ASP A 77 1.79 -25.97 0.69
N ASP A 78 2.71 -25.22 0.07
CA ASP A 78 3.09 -23.89 0.55
C ASP A 78 1.86 -23.00 0.78
N TRP A 79 1.91 -22.16 1.83
CA TRP A 79 0.81 -21.26 2.13
C TRP A 79 0.56 -20.31 0.95
N SER A 80 -0.61 -20.43 0.32
CA SER A 80 -1.12 -19.46 -0.66
C SER A 80 -2.37 -18.73 -0.16
N MET A 81 -2.55 -17.49 -0.62
CA MET A 81 -3.74 -16.70 -0.33
C MET A 81 -5.01 -17.34 -0.90
N GLU A 82 -4.95 -17.94 -2.10
CA GLU A 82 -6.10 -18.50 -2.81
C GLU A 82 -6.67 -19.71 -2.07
N ARG A 83 -5.80 -20.53 -1.48
CA ARG A 83 -6.17 -21.80 -0.85
C ARG A 83 -6.44 -21.67 0.64
N HIS A 84 -5.77 -20.75 1.32
CA HIS A 84 -5.77 -20.67 2.78
C HIS A 84 -6.44 -19.42 3.35
N THR A 85 -7.07 -18.61 2.49
CA THR A 85 -7.91 -17.48 2.91
C THR A 85 -9.31 -17.59 2.34
N LYS A 86 -10.27 -16.96 3.03
CA LYS A 86 -11.65 -16.83 2.59
C LYS A 86 -11.97 -15.35 2.34
N ALA A 87 -12.60 -15.07 1.20
CA ALA A 87 -13.13 -13.75 0.90
C ALA A 87 -14.51 -13.57 1.55
N SER A 88 -14.78 -12.39 2.09
CA SER A 88 -16.11 -11.96 2.57
C SER A 88 -16.31 -10.48 2.25
N PRO A 89 -17.55 -9.96 2.19
CA PRO A 89 -17.77 -8.52 1.97
C PRO A 89 -16.96 -7.66 2.94
N THR A 90 -16.44 -6.53 2.44
CA THR A 90 -15.66 -5.62 3.29
C THR A 90 -16.51 -5.08 4.45
N ASP A 91 -15.85 -4.87 5.58
CA ASP A 91 -16.44 -4.39 6.82
C ASP A 91 -15.74 -3.14 7.36
N ALA A 92 -14.80 -2.57 6.61
CA ALA A 92 -13.96 -1.46 7.03
C ALA A 92 -13.87 -0.41 5.91
N TYR A 93 -14.73 0.59 5.95
CA TYR A 93 -14.70 1.73 5.04
C TYR A 93 -15.39 2.95 5.66
N GLY A 94 -14.98 4.13 5.20
CA GLY A 94 -15.56 5.40 5.64
C GLY A 94 -14.56 6.54 5.59
N THR A 95 -14.52 7.33 6.66
CA THR A 95 -13.62 8.49 6.80
C THR A 95 -12.79 8.34 8.07
N VAL A 96 -11.48 8.50 7.94
CA VAL A 96 -10.55 8.58 9.08
C VAL A 96 -10.26 10.04 9.40
N ASP A 97 -10.23 10.38 10.69
CA ASP A 97 -9.91 11.72 11.23
C ASP A 97 -8.63 11.65 12.04
N PHE A 98 -7.56 12.26 11.54
CA PHE A 98 -6.24 12.21 12.16
C PHE A 98 -6.13 13.23 13.28
N GLN A 99 -5.95 12.75 14.51
CA GLN A 99 -6.00 13.58 15.71
C GLN A 99 -4.69 14.32 16.07
N ASP A 100 -3.57 14.06 15.38
CA ASP A 100 -2.27 14.64 15.75
C ASP A 100 -2.07 16.10 15.31
N THR A 101 -2.90 16.60 14.39
CA THR A 101 -2.74 17.94 13.82
C THR A 101 -3.57 18.95 14.60
N ALA A 102 -3.01 19.44 15.72
CA ALA A 102 -3.61 20.49 16.56
C ALA A 102 -4.08 21.75 15.79
N THR A 103 -3.59 21.97 14.56
CA THR A 103 -3.87 23.15 13.74
C THR A 103 -4.58 22.85 12.42
N ARG A 104 -4.84 21.59 12.05
CA ARG A 104 -5.50 21.24 10.78
C ARG A 104 -6.39 20.01 10.93
N VAL A 105 -7.63 20.13 10.43
CA VAL A 105 -8.52 18.98 10.25
C VAL A 105 -7.99 18.13 9.10
N CYS A 106 -7.39 17.00 9.43
CA CYS A 106 -6.81 16.05 8.48
C CYS A 106 -7.74 14.85 8.38
N ARG A 107 -8.50 14.77 7.29
CA ARG A 107 -9.46 13.68 7.04
C ARG A 107 -9.13 12.97 5.74
N ALA A 108 -9.28 11.65 5.75
CA ALA A 108 -9.10 10.84 4.56
C ALA A 108 -10.25 9.84 4.38
N LYS A 109 -10.62 9.58 3.13
CA LYS A 109 -11.51 8.45 2.81
C LYS A 109 -10.71 7.16 2.79
N TYR A 110 -11.30 6.05 3.23
CA TYR A 110 -10.63 4.76 3.18
C TYR A 110 -11.60 3.62 2.89
N VAL A 111 -11.05 2.54 2.33
CA VAL A 111 -11.72 1.24 2.18
C VAL A 111 -10.70 0.11 2.34
N ARG A 112 -11.07 -0.93 3.07
CA ARG A 112 -10.40 -2.23 3.08
C ARG A 112 -10.88 -3.04 1.90
N LEU A 113 -9.96 -3.57 1.11
CA LEU A 113 -10.25 -4.29 -0.12
C LEU A 113 -9.29 -5.45 -0.32
N ALA A 114 -9.77 -6.52 -0.95
CA ALA A 114 -8.96 -7.70 -1.22
C ALA A 114 -7.92 -7.37 -2.29
N VAL A 115 -6.72 -7.92 -2.15
CA VAL A 115 -5.59 -7.71 -3.08
C VAL A 115 -5.89 -8.10 -4.54
N ASP A 116 -6.89 -8.93 -4.79
CA ASP A 116 -7.38 -9.33 -6.11
C ASP A 116 -8.53 -8.46 -6.64
N SER A 117 -8.86 -7.35 -5.97
CA SER A 117 -9.87 -6.39 -6.44
C SER A 117 -9.55 -5.86 -7.84
N LYS A 118 -10.59 -5.72 -8.67
CA LYS A 118 -10.46 -5.28 -10.06
C LYS A 118 -10.12 -3.78 -10.15
N PRO A 119 -9.17 -3.36 -11.00
CA PRO A 119 -8.79 -1.96 -11.11
C PRO A 119 -9.91 -1.04 -11.62
N GLU A 120 -10.86 -1.57 -12.40
CA GLU A 120 -12.06 -0.86 -12.84
C GLU A 120 -12.92 -0.41 -11.65
N ALA A 121 -13.10 -1.31 -10.68
CA ALA A 121 -13.86 -1.02 -9.46
C ALA A 121 -13.15 0.00 -8.57
N LEU A 122 -11.82 -0.10 -8.45
CA LEU A 122 -10.99 0.87 -7.70
C LEU A 122 -11.11 2.27 -8.31
N LEU A 123 -11.02 2.37 -9.64
CA LEU A 123 -11.17 3.66 -10.31
C LEU A 123 -12.60 4.21 -10.21
N GLN A 124 -13.61 3.33 -10.29
CA GLN A 124 -15.01 3.73 -10.06
C GLN A 124 -15.21 4.28 -8.65
N LEU A 125 -14.66 3.62 -7.63
CA LEU A 125 -14.68 4.10 -6.25
C LEU A 125 -14.09 5.51 -6.17
N MET A 126 -12.88 5.71 -6.70
CA MET A 126 -12.19 7.00 -6.65
C MET A 126 -12.98 8.10 -7.35
N LEU A 127 -13.49 7.86 -8.55
CA LEU A 127 -14.14 8.89 -9.36
C LEU A 127 -15.61 9.12 -8.99
N ARG A 128 -16.35 8.09 -8.56
CA ARG A 128 -17.79 8.18 -8.31
C ARG A 128 -18.11 8.29 -6.83
N GLU A 129 -17.65 7.33 -6.03
CA GLU A 129 -17.97 7.26 -4.60
C GLU A 129 -17.21 8.33 -3.79
N TRP A 130 -15.92 8.53 -4.11
CA TRP A 130 -15.10 9.55 -3.47
C TRP A 130 -15.12 10.89 -4.20
N GLN A 131 -15.73 10.95 -5.39
CA GLN A 131 -15.87 12.16 -6.19
C GLN A 131 -14.52 12.86 -6.47
N MET A 132 -13.44 12.08 -6.63
CA MET A 132 -12.14 12.62 -6.98
C MET A 132 -12.16 13.19 -8.40
N GLU A 133 -11.49 14.32 -8.58
CA GLU A 133 -11.26 14.88 -9.92
C GLU A 133 -10.42 13.92 -10.76
N ARG A 134 -10.76 13.74 -12.04
CA ARG A 134 -10.00 12.88 -12.95
C ARG A 134 -8.55 13.36 -13.07
N PRO A 135 -7.55 12.47 -12.96
CA PRO A 135 -6.15 12.86 -13.04
C PRO A 135 -5.80 13.27 -14.46
N LYS A 136 -4.98 14.32 -14.60
CA LYS A 136 -4.32 14.65 -15.87
C LYS A 136 -2.87 14.15 -15.93
N LEU A 137 -2.34 13.71 -14.80
CA LEU A 137 -1.02 13.14 -14.60
C LEU A 137 -1.08 12.20 -13.39
N LEU A 138 -0.31 11.12 -13.41
CA LEU A 138 -0.13 10.23 -12.28
C LEU A 138 1.33 10.24 -11.83
N LEU A 139 1.58 10.70 -10.60
CA LEU A 139 2.89 10.68 -9.95
C LEU A 139 2.95 9.49 -9.00
N THR A 140 3.66 8.44 -9.40
CA THR A 140 3.84 7.24 -8.57
C THR A 140 5.17 7.32 -7.83
N VAL A 141 5.14 7.57 -6.51
CA VAL A 141 6.34 7.78 -5.70
C VAL A 141 6.78 6.46 -5.07
N GLN A 142 8.04 6.10 -5.30
CA GLN A 142 8.68 4.86 -4.87
C GLN A 142 9.98 5.19 -4.12
N GLY A 143 10.45 4.26 -3.29
CA GLY A 143 11.75 4.40 -2.64
C GLY A 143 11.87 3.71 -1.28
N GLY A 144 12.67 4.28 -0.38
CA GLY A 144 12.91 3.74 0.95
C GLY A 144 11.64 3.59 1.79
N ALA A 145 11.37 2.38 2.30
CA ALA A 145 10.24 2.09 3.18
C ALA A 145 10.52 2.46 4.66
N GLU A 146 11.79 2.36 5.07
CA GLU A 146 12.27 2.73 6.40
C GLU A 146 12.60 4.23 6.48
N ASN A 147 12.70 4.77 7.69
CA ASN A 147 13.10 6.17 7.87
C ASN A 147 14.56 6.40 7.48
N PHE A 148 14.80 7.44 6.69
CA PHE A 148 16.12 7.93 6.30
C PHE A 148 16.10 9.46 6.34
N THR A 149 17.27 10.09 6.35
CA THR A 149 17.41 11.56 6.37
C THR A 149 17.82 12.07 5.00
N LEU A 150 16.98 12.90 4.38
CA LEU A 150 17.34 13.61 3.16
C LEU A 150 18.20 14.84 3.47
N PRO A 151 19.25 15.11 2.68
CA PRO A 151 19.93 16.40 2.73
C PRO A 151 18.94 17.56 2.51
N PRO A 152 19.08 18.71 3.23
CA PRO A 152 18.10 19.79 3.18
C PRO A 152 17.76 20.28 1.77
N LYS A 153 18.77 20.39 0.89
CA LYS A 153 18.59 20.80 -0.51
C LYS A 153 17.72 19.81 -1.30
N VAL A 154 17.99 18.50 -1.15
CA VAL A 154 17.23 17.42 -1.81
C VAL A 154 15.80 17.39 -1.26
N LYS A 155 15.63 17.48 0.06
CA LYS A 155 14.31 17.56 0.71
C LYS A 155 13.50 18.75 0.18
N GLN A 156 14.10 19.93 0.06
CA GLN A 156 13.42 21.12 -0.43
C GLN A 156 13.03 20.98 -1.91
N ALA A 157 13.96 20.53 -2.75
CA ALA A 157 13.72 20.32 -4.18
C ALA A 157 12.60 19.30 -4.43
N PHE A 158 12.66 18.15 -3.75
CA PHE A 158 11.63 17.12 -3.81
C PHE A 158 10.27 17.65 -3.34
N SER A 159 10.20 18.18 -2.12
CA SER A 159 8.93 18.54 -1.51
C SER A 159 8.22 19.67 -2.25
N LYS A 160 8.95 20.71 -2.66
CA LYS A 160 8.38 21.81 -3.44
C LYS A 160 8.03 21.34 -4.85
N GLY A 161 8.94 20.65 -5.53
CA GLY A 161 8.75 20.18 -6.91
C GLY A 161 7.56 19.25 -7.06
N LEU A 162 7.44 18.24 -6.18
CA LEU A 162 6.34 17.27 -6.20
C LEU A 162 4.98 17.96 -6.06
N VAL A 163 4.83 18.85 -5.08
CA VAL A 163 3.56 19.52 -4.81
C VAL A 163 3.23 20.54 -5.90
N THR A 164 4.22 21.29 -6.39
CA THR A 164 4.02 22.22 -7.51
C THR A 164 3.59 21.48 -8.78
N ALA A 165 4.22 20.34 -9.12
CA ALA A 165 3.84 19.53 -10.26
C ALA A 165 2.40 19.00 -10.12
N ALA A 166 2.04 18.50 -8.94
CA ALA A 166 0.70 17.98 -8.70
C ALA A 166 -0.39 19.06 -8.80
N LEU A 167 -0.17 20.22 -8.18
CA LEU A 167 -1.15 21.32 -8.19
C LEU A 167 -1.30 21.98 -9.55
N SER A 168 -0.20 22.17 -10.28
CA SER A 168 -0.22 22.84 -11.60
C SER A 168 -0.90 21.99 -12.69
N THR A 169 -0.83 20.66 -12.57
CA THR A 169 -1.38 19.73 -13.56
C THR A 169 -2.70 19.09 -13.13
N GLY A 170 -3.05 19.11 -11.85
CA GLY A 170 -4.15 18.29 -11.33
C GLY A 170 -3.76 16.80 -11.27
N ALA A 171 -2.51 16.51 -10.87
CA ALA A 171 -2.02 15.15 -10.78
C ALA A 171 -2.58 14.42 -9.56
N TRP A 172 -2.65 13.09 -9.66
CA TRP A 172 -2.75 12.22 -8.50
C TRP A 172 -1.34 11.82 -8.05
N ILE A 173 -1.14 11.68 -6.74
CA ILE A 173 0.10 11.20 -6.14
C ILE A 173 -0.19 9.85 -5.48
N LEU A 174 0.49 8.78 -5.92
CA LEU A 174 0.39 7.45 -5.31
C LEU A 174 1.63 7.14 -4.47
N THR A 175 1.41 6.63 -3.25
CA THR A 175 2.45 6.14 -2.33
C THR A 175 1.96 4.86 -1.63
N ASP A 176 2.76 4.32 -0.70
CA ASP A 176 2.31 3.26 0.21
C ASP A 176 1.50 3.77 1.43
N GLY A 177 1.38 5.08 1.62
CA GLY A 177 0.48 5.72 2.59
C GLY A 177 0.91 5.63 4.06
N ILE A 178 2.04 5.00 4.37
CA ILE A 178 2.52 4.85 5.75
C ILE A 178 3.35 6.06 6.20
N ASN A 179 3.43 6.28 7.50
CA ASN A 179 4.14 7.42 8.10
C ASN A 179 5.63 7.16 8.31
N THR A 180 6.26 6.41 7.40
CA THR A 180 7.70 6.12 7.39
C THR A 180 8.27 6.33 5.98
N GLY A 181 9.60 6.46 5.91
CA GLY A 181 10.33 6.49 4.64
C GLY A 181 9.83 7.55 3.65
N VAL A 182 9.71 7.18 2.38
CA VAL A 182 9.33 8.12 1.30
C VAL A 182 7.93 8.70 1.47
N SER A 183 6.95 7.89 1.88
CA SER A 183 5.58 8.36 2.07
C SER A 183 5.49 9.41 3.19
N LYS A 184 6.32 9.32 4.23
CA LYS A 184 6.46 10.38 5.24
C LYS A 184 6.90 11.70 4.60
N TYR A 185 7.91 11.68 3.73
CA TYR A 185 8.36 12.88 3.01
C TYR A 185 7.29 13.45 2.08
N VAL A 186 6.50 12.60 1.41
CA VAL A 186 5.35 13.04 0.61
C VAL A 186 4.32 13.74 1.51
N GLY A 187 3.98 13.13 2.65
CA GLY A 187 3.06 13.72 3.61
C GLY A 187 3.54 15.08 4.15
N GLU A 188 4.82 15.20 4.49
CA GLU A 188 5.44 16.46 4.91
C GLU A 188 5.44 17.50 3.79
N ALA A 189 5.75 17.11 2.56
CA ALA A 189 5.69 18.00 1.39
C ALA A 189 4.28 18.55 1.20
N VAL A 190 3.29 17.66 1.24
CA VAL A 190 1.87 17.96 1.14
C VAL A 190 1.47 18.90 2.30
N LYS A 191 1.87 18.62 3.54
CA LYS A 191 1.62 19.50 4.71
C LYS A 191 2.14 20.92 4.47
N THR A 192 3.41 21.05 4.07
CA THR A 192 4.14 22.31 4.00
C THR A 192 3.78 23.15 2.77
N PHE A 193 3.76 22.52 1.59
CA PHE A 193 3.60 23.22 0.31
C PHE A 193 2.18 23.13 -0.26
N GLY A 194 1.36 22.23 0.27
CA GLY A 194 -0.03 22.14 -0.17
C GLY A 194 -0.89 23.26 0.39
N GLY A 195 -1.88 23.73 -0.38
CA GLY A 195 -2.88 24.69 0.09
C GLY A 195 -3.80 24.14 1.19
N HIS A 196 -4.49 24.98 1.95
CA HIS A 196 -5.26 24.57 3.16
C HIS A 196 -6.34 23.51 2.93
N ASN A 197 -6.87 23.37 1.70
CA ASN A 197 -7.91 22.40 1.39
C ASN A 197 -7.32 21.02 1.03
N LEU A 198 -7.19 20.15 2.03
CA LEU A 198 -6.71 18.77 1.85
C LEU A 198 -7.58 17.94 0.90
N ARG A 199 -8.88 18.24 0.80
CA ARG A 199 -9.81 17.51 -0.09
C ARG A 199 -9.53 17.74 -1.58
N LYS A 200 -8.91 18.86 -1.93
CA LYS A 200 -8.47 19.14 -3.31
C LYS A 200 -7.17 18.42 -3.67
N ARG A 201 -6.54 17.72 -2.73
CA ARG A 201 -5.29 17.00 -2.95
C ARG A 201 -5.62 15.55 -3.24
N ASN A 202 -5.14 15.03 -4.35
CA ASN A 202 -5.38 13.64 -4.75
C ASN A 202 -4.17 12.76 -4.36
N THR A 203 -3.80 12.77 -3.08
CA THR A 203 -2.70 11.95 -2.54
C THR A 203 -3.28 10.67 -1.96
N VAL A 204 -3.00 9.54 -2.61
CA VAL A 204 -3.58 8.24 -2.30
C VAL A 204 -2.51 7.30 -1.73
N GLY A 205 -2.76 6.79 -0.53
CA GLY A 205 -1.99 5.70 0.07
C GLY A 205 -2.55 4.35 -0.35
N ILE A 206 -1.71 3.47 -0.89
CA ILE A 206 -2.05 2.07 -1.17
C ILE A 206 -1.30 1.21 -0.16
N THR A 207 -1.97 0.81 0.91
CA THR A 207 -1.32 0.30 2.12
C THR A 207 -1.78 -1.13 2.42
N PRO A 208 -0.89 -2.09 2.70
CA PRO A 208 -1.30 -3.40 3.20
C PRO A 208 -2.11 -3.31 4.50
N TRP A 209 -3.29 -3.90 4.55
CA TRP A 209 -4.13 -3.89 5.76
C TRP A 209 -3.43 -4.50 6.97
N GLY A 210 -2.68 -5.58 6.76
CA GLY A 210 -2.00 -6.33 7.83
C GLY A 210 -0.82 -5.59 8.47
N VAL A 211 -0.29 -4.52 7.86
CA VAL A 211 0.85 -3.76 8.40
C VAL A 211 0.42 -2.49 9.11
N ILE A 212 -0.86 -2.14 9.07
CA ILE A 212 -1.37 -0.91 9.68
C ILE A 212 -1.50 -1.12 11.18
N ASP A 213 -0.94 -0.19 11.94
CA ASP A 213 -1.10 -0.18 13.39
C ASP A 213 -2.53 0.22 13.77
N ASN A 214 -3.10 -0.48 14.76
CA ASN A 214 -4.50 -0.33 15.18
C ASN A 214 -5.53 -0.43 14.05
N ASN A 215 -5.29 -1.29 13.06
CA ASN A 215 -6.23 -1.51 11.95
C ASN A 215 -7.63 -1.95 12.41
N THR A 216 -7.77 -2.60 13.55
CA THR A 216 -9.05 -2.97 14.16
C THR A 216 -9.96 -1.77 14.43
N ASP A 217 -9.39 -0.61 14.73
CA ASP A 217 -10.16 0.61 15.02
C ASP A 217 -10.78 1.21 13.76
N LEU A 218 -10.27 0.82 12.58
CA LEU A 218 -10.82 1.20 11.27
C LEU A 218 -11.96 0.27 10.82
N ILE A 219 -12.33 -0.74 11.61
CA ILE A 219 -13.46 -1.62 11.28
C ILE A 219 -14.78 -0.86 11.50
N GLY A 220 -15.66 -0.91 10.52
CA GLY A 220 -16.95 -0.26 10.49
C GLY A 220 -17.42 0.01 9.06
N ARG A 221 -18.74 0.03 8.87
CA ARG A 221 -19.38 0.31 7.58
C ARG A 221 -19.82 1.76 7.53
N ASP A 222 -19.27 2.52 6.59
CA ASP A 222 -19.49 3.96 6.42
C ASP A 222 -19.30 4.77 7.71
N VAL A 223 -18.21 4.47 8.42
CA VAL A 223 -17.95 5.06 9.73
C VAL A 223 -17.02 6.27 9.66
N PHE A 224 -17.16 7.15 10.64
CA PHE A 224 -16.18 8.17 10.93
C PHE A 224 -15.30 7.70 12.10
N ARG A 225 -14.01 7.42 11.84
CA ARG A 225 -13.08 6.86 12.83
C ARG A 225 -11.98 7.85 13.20
N PRO A 226 -11.84 8.24 14.47
CA PRO A 226 -10.63 8.91 14.91
C PRO A 226 -9.44 7.96 14.78
N TYR A 227 -8.30 8.47 14.34
CA TYR A 227 -7.06 7.71 14.26
C TYR A 227 -5.91 8.53 14.81
N GLN A 228 -5.21 7.94 15.78
CA GLN A 228 -4.03 8.53 16.36
C GLN A 228 -2.80 7.76 15.88
N PRO A 229 -1.87 8.39 15.15
CA PRO A 229 -0.66 7.73 14.67
C PRO A 229 0.37 7.62 15.82
N LEU A 230 0.00 6.95 16.90
CA LEU A 230 0.91 6.57 17.97
C LEU A 230 1.65 5.33 17.51
N GLY A 231 2.84 5.50 16.95
CA GLY A 231 3.68 4.37 16.59
C GLY A 231 4.07 3.59 17.85
N ASN A 232 3.91 2.28 17.82
CA ASN A 232 4.45 1.41 18.87
C ASN A 232 5.91 1.04 18.53
N PRO A 233 6.92 1.46 19.31
CA PRO A 233 8.33 1.17 19.03
C PRO A 233 8.68 -0.33 19.08
N LEU A 234 7.83 -1.16 19.68
CA LEU A 234 7.96 -2.61 19.72
C LEU A 234 7.22 -3.32 18.58
N SER A 235 6.38 -2.59 17.84
CA SER A 235 5.60 -3.13 16.72
C SER A 235 6.36 -2.96 15.41
N LYS A 236 6.32 -3.99 14.56
CA LYS A 236 6.76 -3.89 13.17
C LYS A 236 5.69 -3.30 12.24
N ARG A 237 4.56 -2.86 12.80
CA ARG A 237 3.47 -2.21 12.05
C ARG A 237 3.77 -0.72 11.92
N ALA A 238 3.13 -0.09 10.94
CA ALA A 238 3.29 1.32 10.63
C ALA A 238 1.97 2.06 10.74
N CYS A 239 2.02 3.32 11.18
CA CYS A 239 0.85 4.19 11.19
C CYS A 239 0.56 4.70 9.78
N LEU A 240 -0.71 4.96 9.49
CA LEU A 240 -1.11 5.72 8.30
C LEU A 240 -0.60 7.18 8.40
N ASN A 241 -0.25 7.78 7.26
CA ASN A 241 0.21 9.16 7.20
C ASN A 241 -0.98 10.13 7.07
N GLY A 242 -1.17 11.01 8.05
CA GLY A 242 -2.33 11.92 8.13
C GLY A 242 -2.46 12.98 7.04
N PHE A 243 -1.47 13.14 6.15
CA PHE A 243 -1.51 14.10 5.05
C PHE A 243 -1.87 13.49 3.69
N HIS A 244 -2.20 12.19 3.65
CA HIS A 244 -2.86 11.56 2.52
C HIS A 244 -4.36 11.80 2.62
N SER A 245 -5.03 11.96 1.48
CA SER A 245 -6.47 12.24 1.42
C SER A 245 -7.33 11.00 1.20
N HIS A 246 -6.73 9.93 0.69
CA HIS A 246 -7.44 8.69 0.39
C HIS A 246 -6.56 7.48 0.68
N PHE A 247 -7.18 6.37 1.09
CA PHE A 247 -6.49 5.12 1.39
C PHE A 247 -7.19 3.91 0.78
N LEU A 248 -6.45 3.17 -0.04
CA LEU A 248 -6.79 1.81 -0.43
C LEU A 248 -6.05 0.85 0.51
N LEU A 249 -6.78 0.19 1.41
CA LEU A 249 -6.21 -0.71 2.40
C LEU A 249 -6.27 -2.16 1.89
N VAL A 250 -5.16 -2.64 1.37
CA VAL A 250 -5.08 -3.89 0.58
C VAL A 250 -4.90 -5.10 1.48
N ASP A 251 -5.82 -6.05 1.41
CA ASP A 251 -5.90 -7.19 2.30
C ASP A 251 -5.69 -8.51 1.54
N ASP A 252 -4.64 -9.23 1.92
CA ASP A 252 -4.30 -10.57 1.44
C ASP A 252 -4.52 -11.65 2.52
N GLY A 253 -5.15 -11.27 3.65
CA GLY A 253 -5.39 -12.15 4.79
C GLY A 253 -4.17 -12.34 5.69
N THR A 254 -3.03 -11.72 5.41
CA THR A 254 -1.84 -11.80 6.24
C THR A 254 -1.81 -10.72 7.33
N LEU A 255 -0.92 -10.87 8.31
CA LEU A 255 -0.66 -9.92 9.38
C LEU A 255 0.83 -9.61 9.45
N GLY A 256 1.19 -8.33 9.42
CA GLY A 256 2.56 -7.84 9.51
C GLY A 256 3.43 -8.12 8.27
N LYS A 257 2.86 -8.58 7.15
CA LYS A 257 3.61 -8.79 5.90
C LYS A 257 3.43 -7.64 4.93
N HIS A 258 4.53 -7.25 4.29
CA HIS A 258 4.58 -6.18 3.30
C HIS A 258 4.54 -6.74 1.87
N GLY A 259 4.19 -5.89 0.90
CA GLY A 259 4.40 -6.14 -0.53
C GLY A 259 3.18 -6.65 -1.29
N CYS A 260 2.13 -7.12 -0.59
CA CYS A 260 0.92 -7.65 -1.24
C CYS A 260 0.24 -6.61 -2.15
N GLN A 261 0.36 -5.32 -1.83
CA GLN A 261 -0.24 -4.23 -2.58
C GLN A 261 0.40 -3.94 -3.94
N GLN A 262 1.63 -4.40 -4.20
CA GLN A 262 2.41 -3.98 -5.38
C GLN A 262 1.75 -4.41 -6.70
N GLY A 263 1.19 -5.63 -6.75
CA GLY A 263 0.48 -6.12 -7.93
C GLY A 263 -0.78 -5.30 -8.23
N LEU A 264 -1.58 -4.99 -7.20
CA LEU A 264 -2.78 -4.17 -7.31
C LEU A 264 -2.45 -2.73 -7.72
N ARG A 265 -1.41 -2.14 -7.14
CA ARG A 265 -0.89 -0.81 -7.52
C ARG A 265 -0.55 -0.74 -9.01
N ARG A 266 0.23 -1.68 -9.54
CA ARG A 266 0.57 -1.73 -10.97
C ARG A 266 -0.65 -1.88 -11.88
N LYS A 267 -1.62 -2.71 -11.49
CA LYS A 267 -2.88 -2.88 -12.25
C LYS A 267 -3.69 -1.59 -12.26
N LEU A 268 -3.77 -0.89 -11.13
CA LEU A 268 -4.46 0.40 -11.02
C LEU A 268 -3.75 1.48 -11.86
N GLU A 269 -2.43 1.59 -11.78
CA GLU A 269 -1.63 2.54 -12.57
C GLU A 269 -1.87 2.36 -14.08
N LYS A 270 -1.82 1.11 -14.56
CA LYS A 270 -2.13 0.78 -15.97
C LYS A 270 -3.57 1.15 -16.34
N HIS A 271 -4.52 0.88 -15.46
CA HIS A 271 -5.92 1.21 -15.72
C HIS A 271 -6.19 2.73 -15.75
N ILE A 272 -5.50 3.51 -14.91
CA ILE A 272 -5.51 4.97 -14.94
C ILE A 272 -4.89 5.50 -16.23
N GLN A 273 -3.79 4.90 -16.69
CA GLN A 273 -3.11 5.30 -17.93
C GLN A 273 -4.02 5.18 -19.16
N LEU A 274 -4.94 4.22 -19.17
CA LEU A 274 -5.93 4.04 -20.25
C LEU A 274 -7.04 5.11 -20.25
N GLN A 275 -7.18 5.90 -19.18
CA GLN A 275 -8.22 6.92 -19.10
C GLN A 275 -7.88 8.11 -19.98
N LYS A 276 -8.89 8.62 -20.71
CA LYS A 276 -8.70 9.82 -21.55
C LYS A 276 -8.73 11.08 -20.67
N ILE A 277 -7.70 11.92 -20.80
CA ILE A 277 -7.65 13.23 -20.14
C ILE A 277 -8.72 14.16 -20.70
N HIS A 278 -8.94 14.08 -22.01
CA HIS A 278 -9.92 14.91 -22.72
C HIS A 278 -10.64 14.09 -23.79
N PRO A 279 -11.98 14.17 -23.94
CA PRO A 279 -12.72 13.33 -24.89
C PRO A 279 -12.25 13.43 -26.34
N ARG A 280 -11.73 14.61 -26.73
CA ARG A 280 -11.25 14.91 -28.09
C ARG A 280 -9.78 14.58 -28.33
N LEU A 281 -9.01 14.31 -27.27
CA LEU A 281 -7.60 13.93 -27.38
C LEU A 281 -7.49 12.43 -27.17
N ASN A 282 -6.84 11.72 -28.09
CA ASN A 282 -6.57 10.29 -27.90
C ASN A 282 -5.33 10.07 -27.02
N GLN A 283 -5.26 10.79 -25.90
CA GLN A 283 -4.14 10.74 -24.96
C GLN A 283 -4.61 10.20 -23.62
N GLY A 284 -3.98 9.10 -23.21
CA GLY A 284 -4.14 8.52 -21.89
C GLY A 284 -3.51 9.40 -20.80
N VAL A 285 -3.79 9.12 -19.53
CA VAL A 285 -3.14 9.80 -18.41
C VAL A 285 -1.65 9.42 -18.38
N PRO A 286 -0.70 10.35 -18.55
CA PRO A 286 0.72 10.06 -18.41
C PRO A 286 1.03 9.61 -16.98
N VAL A 287 1.89 8.61 -16.85
CA VAL A 287 2.40 8.13 -15.57
C VAL A 287 3.88 8.46 -15.49
N VAL A 288 4.32 8.94 -14.33
CA VAL A 288 5.71 9.24 -14.03
C VAL A 288 6.07 8.61 -12.70
N CYS A 289 7.13 7.81 -12.66
CA CYS A 289 7.68 7.27 -11.43
C CYS A 289 8.66 8.27 -10.82
N VAL A 290 8.57 8.51 -9.51
CA VAL A 290 9.50 9.35 -8.76
C VAL A 290 10.19 8.48 -7.72
N VAL A 291 11.52 8.46 -7.72
CA VAL A 291 12.33 7.60 -6.87
C VAL A 291 13.17 8.44 -5.90
N LEU A 292 13.05 8.12 -4.62
CA LEU A 292 13.90 8.63 -3.56
C LEU A 292 14.53 7.48 -2.79
N GLU A 293 15.85 7.52 -2.66
CA GLU A 293 16.57 6.55 -1.85
C GLU A 293 16.30 5.12 -2.37
N GLY A 294 15.98 4.16 -1.51
CA GLY A 294 15.57 2.81 -1.88
C GLY A 294 16.59 1.72 -1.58
N GLY A 295 16.09 0.52 -1.25
CA GLY A 295 16.88 -0.71 -1.22
C GLY A 295 16.91 -1.43 -2.58
N PRO A 296 17.46 -2.65 -2.65
CA PRO A 296 17.58 -3.42 -3.89
C PRO A 296 16.27 -3.61 -4.67
N ALA A 297 15.14 -3.75 -3.97
CA ALA A 297 13.82 -3.88 -4.59
C ALA A 297 13.43 -2.69 -5.48
N ILE A 298 13.98 -1.50 -5.22
CA ILE A 298 13.75 -0.32 -6.05
C ILE A 298 14.42 -0.46 -7.42
N VAL A 299 15.55 -1.14 -7.52
CA VAL A 299 16.21 -1.39 -8.83
C VAL A 299 15.28 -2.23 -9.71
N SER A 300 14.72 -3.31 -9.18
CA SER A 300 13.73 -4.13 -9.89
C SER A 300 12.46 -3.33 -10.23
N THR A 301 11.98 -2.49 -9.31
CA THR A 301 10.81 -1.63 -9.54
C THR A 301 11.06 -0.63 -10.68
N VAL A 302 12.24 -0.02 -10.72
CA VAL A 302 12.64 0.90 -11.81
C VAL A 302 12.74 0.16 -13.13
N LEU A 303 13.33 -1.04 -13.14
CA LEU A 303 13.41 -1.89 -14.33
C LEU A 303 12.00 -2.22 -14.87
N ASP A 304 11.06 -2.56 -13.99
CA ASP A 304 9.67 -2.82 -14.37
C ASP A 304 9.02 -1.58 -15.02
N TYR A 305 9.27 -0.38 -14.48
CA TYR A 305 8.72 0.86 -15.01
C TYR A 305 9.28 1.22 -16.39
N VAL A 306 10.61 1.16 -16.56
CA VAL A 306 11.25 1.52 -17.85
C VAL A 306 11.03 0.45 -18.92
N SER A 307 10.78 -0.80 -18.52
CA SER A 307 10.49 -1.91 -19.44
C SER A 307 9.01 -2.04 -19.81
N ASN A 308 8.12 -1.23 -19.22
CA ASN A 308 6.71 -1.22 -19.60
C ASN A 308 6.51 -0.82 -21.07
N LYS A 309 5.33 -1.14 -21.60
CA LYS A 309 4.90 -0.74 -22.95
C LYS A 309 3.61 0.08 -22.84
N PRO A 310 3.64 1.41 -23.00
CA PRO A 310 4.84 2.24 -23.22
C PRO A 310 5.71 2.38 -21.94
N PRO A 311 7.02 2.69 -22.08
CA PRO A 311 7.89 2.93 -20.93
C PRO A 311 7.36 4.05 -20.03
N VAL A 312 7.50 3.87 -18.72
CA VAL A 312 7.17 4.91 -17.73
C VAL A 312 8.45 5.69 -17.40
N PRO A 313 8.50 7.01 -17.63
CA PRO A 313 9.62 7.85 -17.23
C PRO A 313 9.87 7.79 -15.71
N VAL A 314 11.14 7.73 -15.31
CA VAL A 314 11.56 7.65 -13.91
C VAL A 314 12.40 8.88 -13.56
N PHE A 315 11.93 9.67 -12.60
CA PHE A 315 12.68 10.77 -12.00
C PHE A 315 13.40 10.28 -10.75
N VAL A 316 14.73 10.24 -10.80
CA VAL A 316 15.58 9.83 -9.69
C VAL A 316 16.14 11.08 -9.00
N PHE A 317 15.91 11.19 -7.68
CA PHE A 317 16.49 12.28 -6.88
C PHE A 317 17.89 11.90 -6.41
N GLU A 318 18.90 12.33 -7.15
CA GLU A 318 20.31 12.19 -6.74
C GLU A 318 20.59 12.90 -5.41
N GLY A 319 21.47 12.30 -4.61
CA GLY A 319 21.80 12.70 -3.26
C GLY A 319 20.76 12.27 -2.23
N SER A 320 19.78 11.44 -2.61
CA SER A 320 18.82 10.87 -1.67
C SER A 320 19.30 9.58 -1.01
N GLY A 321 20.35 8.95 -1.54
CA GLY A 321 21.01 7.78 -0.97
C GLY A 321 20.72 6.44 -1.68
N ARG A 322 21.46 5.41 -1.27
CA ARG A 322 21.29 3.99 -1.67
C ARG A 322 20.97 3.79 -3.16
N ALA A 323 19.85 3.14 -3.50
CA ALA A 323 19.52 2.75 -4.86
C ALA A 323 19.36 3.95 -5.82
N ALA A 324 18.78 5.06 -5.36
CA ALA A 324 18.64 6.26 -6.18
C ALA A 324 20.00 6.82 -6.63
N ASP A 325 20.97 6.91 -5.72
CA ASP A 325 22.30 7.42 -6.07
C ASP A 325 23.06 6.47 -6.99
N LEU A 326 22.90 5.16 -6.79
CA LEU A 326 23.44 4.15 -7.70
C LEU A 326 22.88 4.32 -9.12
N LEU A 327 21.55 4.44 -9.25
CA LEU A 327 20.89 4.64 -10.55
C LEU A 327 21.33 5.95 -11.22
N ALA A 328 21.44 7.04 -10.44
CA ALA A 328 21.90 8.33 -10.94
C ALA A 328 23.36 8.26 -11.43
N PHE A 329 24.24 7.58 -10.68
CA PHE A 329 25.63 7.37 -11.06
C PHE A 329 25.73 6.56 -12.37
N LEU A 330 25.04 5.42 -12.45
CA LEU A 330 25.07 4.56 -13.64
C LEU A 330 24.54 5.29 -14.89
N HIS A 331 23.46 6.07 -14.75
CA HIS A 331 22.93 6.88 -15.85
C HIS A 331 23.96 7.89 -16.37
N LYS A 332 24.71 8.54 -15.46
CA LYS A 332 25.76 9.49 -15.86
C LYS A 332 26.94 8.81 -16.58
N GLN A 333 27.40 7.66 -16.08
CA GLN A 333 28.53 6.95 -16.70
C GLN A 333 28.17 6.42 -18.09
N THR A 334 27.02 5.78 -18.22
CA THR A 334 26.54 5.25 -19.50
C THR A 334 26.23 6.35 -20.52
N ALA A 335 25.79 7.53 -20.08
CA ALA A 335 25.62 8.69 -20.96
C ALA A 335 26.95 9.21 -21.51
N VAL A 336 28.03 9.17 -20.72
CA VAL A 336 29.38 9.57 -21.16
C VAL A 336 29.97 8.53 -22.13
N ASP A 337 29.84 7.24 -21.84
CA ASP A 337 30.31 6.16 -22.73
C ASP A 337 29.60 6.15 -24.08
N SER A 338 28.34 6.61 -24.12
CA SER A 338 27.55 6.73 -25.35
C SER A 338 27.97 7.91 -26.23
N GLN A 339 28.80 8.83 -25.72
CA GLN A 339 29.35 9.96 -26.47
C GLN A 339 30.74 9.67 -27.06
N VAL A 340 31.35 8.51 -26.79
CA VAL A 340 32.61 8.09 -27.41
C VAL A 340 32.31 7.47 -28.79
N PRO A 341 32.87 8.00 -29.89
CA PRO A 341 32.68 7.43 -31.23
C PRO A 341 33.11 5.96 -31.30
N PRO A 342 32.48 5.14 -32.16
CA PRO A 342 32.80 3.71 -32.27
C PRO A 342 34.25 3.41 -32.64
N ASP A 343 34.99 4.39 -33.19
CA ASP A 343 36.38 4.24 -33.61
C ASP A 343 37.41 4.26 -32.45
N GLN A 344 36.96 4.38 -31.19
CA GLN A 344 37.82 4.36 -29.99
C GLN A 344 37.40 3.31 -28.94
N ARG A 345 36.61 2.29 -29.32
CA ARG A 345 36.24 1.17 -28.44
C ARG A 345 37.03 -0.10 -28.69
#